data_AF-A0A352RRK8-F1
#
_entry.id   AF-A0A352RRK8-F1
#
_cell.length_a   1.000
_cell.length_b   1.000
_cell.length_c   1.000
_cell.angle_alpha   90.00
_cell.angle_beta   90.00
_cell.angle_gamma   90.00
#
_symmetry.space_group_name_H-M   'P 1'
#
loop_
_entity.id
_entity.type
_entity.pdbx_description
1 polymer ?
#
loop_
_entity_poly.entity_id
_entity_poly.type
_entity_poly.pdbx_seq_one_letter_code
_entity_poly.pdbx_strand_id
1 'polypeptide(L)'
;FNGVKVLSSSAKSVNIQVGAQDGQTIAVNLQEISTKTLGLTSFNVNGPVANGAATFDGATNMVGVADASTADFQKAFGSTTNVTTSTVSEKAAGTLATTLGIAAGSVAVGANAVVDKNGNWFAQVAITPASQTEAQALKNQGMNGAVSGTTMYTYVALDPATADTTTTAGTAAFSFDTSKVTAANLTAGASSSPLATVDSALQTVNSLRSSLGAIQNRLDSTISNLGTTITNLSSSRSRIQDADYATEVSNMTRANILQQAGTSVLAQANQTTQGVLSLLR
;
A
#
# COMPACT_ATOMS: atom_id res chain seq x y z
N PHE A 1 -2.41 7.20 11.26
CA PHE A 1 -2.21 7.15 12.72
C PHE A 1 -2.07 8.57 13.22
N ASN A 2 -2.92 9.04 14.14
CA ASN A 2 -2.90 10.42 14.65
C ASN A 2 -2.84 11.51 13.54
N GLY A 3 -3.67 11.38 12.49
CA GLY A 3 -3.69 12.29 11.33
C GLY A 3 -2.58 12.07 10.28
N VAL A 4 -1.49 11.38 10.62
CA VAL A 4 -0.41 11.04 9.68
C VAL A 4 -0.75 9.78 8.91
N LYS A 5 -0.74 9.86 7.58
CA LYS A 5 -0.89 8.70 6.69
C LYS A 5 0.45 7.95 6.64
N VAL A 6 0.52 6.83 7.35
CA VAL A 6 1.76 6.06 7.58
C VAL A 6 2.07 5.04 6.47
N LEU A 7 1.21 4.91 5.47
CA LEU A 7 1.37 4.00 4.33
C LEU A 7 1.00 4.67 2.99
N SER A 8 1.01 6.01 2.94
CA SER A 8 0.77 6.76 1.70
C SER A 8 2.08 7.09 1.00
N SER A 9 1.98 7.54 -0.26
CA SER A 9 3.12 8.08 -1.03
C SER A 9 3.87 9.23 -0.33
N SER A 10 3.22 9.90 0.62
CA SER A 10 3.78 10.96 1.44
C SER A 10 4.39 10.46 2.77
N ALA A 11 4.37 9.16 3.04
CA ALA A 11 4.93 8.60 4.25
C ALA A 11 6.46 8.75 4.20
N LYS A 12 7.03 9.33 5.25
CA LYS A 12 8.47 9.48 5.43
C LYS A 12 8.93 8.58 6.56
N SER A 13 10.19 8.18 6.52
CA SER A 13 10.83 7.50 7.66
C SER A 13 10.64 8.33 8.94
N VAL A 14 10.23 7.66 10.01
CA VAL A 14 10.08 8.27 11.34
C VAL A 14 11.24 7.82 12.19
N ASN A 15 12.08 8.75 12.62
CA ASN A 15 13.17 8.47 13.53
C ASN A 15 12.69 8.70 14.96
N ILE A 16 12.65 7.63 15.75
CA ILE A 16 12.32 7.69 17.17
C ILE A 16 13.65 7.78 17.91
N GLN A 17 13.87 8.85 18.67
CA GLN A 17 15.04 8.98 19.52
C GLN A 17 14.86 8.10 20.76
N VAL A 18 15.83 7.24 21.02
CA VAL A 18 15.73 6.20 22.07
C VAL A 18 16.91 6.22 23.03
N GLY A 19 17.73 7.27 22.99
CA GLY A 19 18.87 7.41 23.86
C GLY A 19 19.23 8.88 24.11
N ALA A 20 20.14 9.08 25.06
CA ALA A 20 20.51 10.40 25.56
C ALA A 20 21.43 11.18 24.62
N GLN A 21 22.09 10.49 23.67
CA GLN A 21 22.98 11.11 22.69
C GLN A 21 22.25 11.31 21.36
N ASP A 22 22.60 12.41 20.68
CA ASP A 22 22.10 12.65 19.33
C ASP A 22 22.54 11.53 18.37
N GLY A 23 21.67 11.17 17.44
CA GLY A 23 21.88 10.04 16.51
C GLY A 23 21.47 8.65 17.04
N GLN A 24 21.20 8.47 18.33
CA GLN A 24 20.65 7.21 18.88
C GLN A 24 19.15 7.09 18.55
N THR A 25 18.86 6.69 17.32
CA THR A 25 17.49 6.61 16.80
C THR A 25 17.13 5.22 16.28
N ILE A 26 15.88 4.85 16.45
CA ILE A 26 15.26 3.73 15.74
C ILE A 26 14.48 4.34 14.57
N ALA A 27 14.96 4.08 13.36
CA ALA A 27 14.27 4.49 12.15
C ALA A 27 13.15 3.50 11.81
N VAL A 28 11.93 4.01 11.71
CA VAL A 28 10.76 3.29 11.18
C VAL A 28 10.60 3.69 9.73
N ASN A 29 10.97 2.78 8.82
CA ASN A 29 10.82 3.01 7.39
C ASN A 29 9.37 2.76 6.98
N LEU A 30 8.64 3.85 6.69
CA LEU A 30 7.25 3.80 6.28
C LEU A 30 7.21 3.79 4.74
N GLN A 31 6.84 2.63 4.17
CA GLN A 31 6.71 2.48 2.73
C GLN A 31 5.24 2.65 2.31
N GLU A 32 5.01 3.22 1.13
CA GLU A 32 3.67 3.28 0.54
C GLU A 32 3.15 1.88 0.23
N ILE A 33 1.97 1.55 0.73
CA ILE A 33 1.23 0.34 0.39
C ILE A 33 -0.05 0.76 -0.32
N SER A 34 -0.02 0.72 -1.65
CA SER A 34 -1.15 1.02 -2.53
C SER A 34 -1.26 -0.05 -3.60
N THR A 35 -2.40 -0.12 -4.29
CA THR A 35 -2.58 -1.03 -5.43
C THR A 35 -1.50 -0.81 -6.49
N LYS A 36 -0.96 0.40 -6.60
CA LYS A 36 0.17 0.72 -7.48
C LYS A 36 1.48 0.12 -6.99
N THR A 37 1.85 0.31 -5.72
CA THR A 37 3.11 -0.23 -5.19
C THR A 37 3.10 -1.75 -5.03
N LEU A 38 1.90 -2.34 -4.88
CA LEU A 38 1.69 -3.79 -4.86
C LEU A 38 1.55 -4.42 -6.26
N GLY A 39 1.57 -3.64 -7.34
CA GLY A 39 1.41 -4.15 -8.70
C GLY A 39 0.00 -4.67 -9.04
N LEU A 40 -1.01 -4.26 -8.26
CA LEU A 40 -2.40 -4.69 -8.35
C LEU A 40 -3.32 -3.70 -9.09
N THR A 41 -2.80 -2.57 -9.61
CA THR A 41 -3.61 -1.57 -10.34
C THR A 41 -4.45 -2.18 -11.47
N SER A 42 -3.92 -3.21 -12.11
CA SER A 42 -4.54 -3.87 -13.25
C SER A 42 -4.79 -5.36 -12.99
N PHE A 43 -4.90 -5.74 -11.72
CA PHE A 43 -5.24 -7.09 -11.32
C PHE A 43 -6.67 -7.40 -11.74
N ASN A 44 -6.85 -8.45 -12.54
CA ASN A 44 -8.14 -8.89 -13.03
C ASN A 44 -8.13 -10.41 -13.25
N VAL A 45 -9.22 -11.07 -12.90
CA VAL A 45 -9.42 -12.52 -13.09
C VAL A 45 -10.53 -12.83 -14.10
N ASN A 46 -11.19 -11.79 -14.61
CA ASN A 46 -12.27 -11.90 -15.57
C ASN A 46 -11.75 -11.59 -16.99
N GLY A 47 -12.33 -12.20 -18.02
CA GLY A 47 -11.92 -11.98 -19.42
C GLY A 47 -10.83 -12.95 -19.93
N PRO A 48 -10.32 -12.75 -21.16
CA PRO A 48 -9.44 -13.72 -21.80
C PRO A 48 -8.09 -13.84 -21.08
N VAL A 49 -7.53 -15.04 -21.07
CA VAL A 49 -6.15 -15.31 -20.60
C VAL A 49 -5.20 -15.29 -21.80
N ALA A 50 -4.21 -14.41 -21.79
CA ALA A 50 -3.25 -14.29 -22.89
C ALA A 50 -2.51 -15.60 -23.19
N ASN A 51 -2.22 -15.81 -24.48
CA ASN A 51 -1.52 -16.99 -24.96
C ASN A 51 0.01 -16.76 -24.87
N GLY A 52 0.58 -16.74 -23.66
CA GLY A 52 2.00 -16.51 -23.42
C GLY A 52 2.30 -15.53 -22.28
N ALA A 53 3.54 -15.05 -22.18
CA ALA A 53 3.93 -14.01 -21.24
C ALA A 53 3.39 -12.66 -21.72
N ALA A 54 2.09 -12.41 -21.52
CA ALA A 54 1.54 -11.08 -21.71
C ALA A 54 2.30 -10.11 -20.80
N THR A 55 3.04 -9.20 -21.42
CA THR A 55 3.63 -8.07 -20.71
C THR A 55 2.53 -7.06 -20.49
N PHE A 56 2.14 -6.93 -19.23
CA PHE A 56 1.31 -5.84 -18.76
C PHE A 56 2.09 -4.54 -18.93
N ASP A 57 1.72 -3.67 -19.88
CA ASP A 57 2.42 -2.39 -20.11
C ASP A 57 2.11 -1.32 -19.06
N GLY A 58 1.25 -1.66 -18.08
CA GLY A 58 0.88 -0.77 -16.99
C GLY A 58 -0.12 0.33 -17.37
N ALA A 59 -0.69 0.33 -18.58
CA ALA A 59 -1.59 1.40 -19.01
C ALA A 59 -3.06 0.98 -19.17
N THR A 60 -3.41 -0.21 -19.65
CA THR A 60 -4.81 -0.74 -19.71
C THR A 60 -4.98 -2.03 -20.51
N ASN A 61 -3.93 -2.57 -21.13
CA ASN A 61 -4.11 -3.49 -22.24
C ASN A 61 -3.52 -4.87 -21.98
N MET A 62 -4.35 -5.90 -22.15
CA MET A 62 -3.84 -7.21 -22.52
C MET A 62 -3.55 -7.19 -24.02
N VAL A 63 -2.27 -7.08 -24.37
CA VAL A 63 -1.77 -7.23 -25.73
C VAL A 63 -1.36 -8.70 -25.91
N GLY A 64 -1.83 -9.35 -26.98
CA GLY A 64 -1.39 -10.71 -27.33
C GLY A 64 -2.41 -11.84 -27.15
N VAL A 65 -3.72 -11.55 -27.21
CA VAL A 65 -4.68 -12.61 -27.58
C VAL A 65 -4.64 -12.74 -29.09
N ALA A 66 -4.35 -13.93 -29.58
CA ALA A 66 -4.30 -14.19 -31.01
C ALA A 66 -5.71 -14.36 -31.56
N ASP A 67 -5.89 -13.98 -32.82
CA ASP A 67 -7.06 -14.37 -33.59
C ASP A 67 -7.21 -15.90 -33.58
N ALA A 68 -8.47 -16.36 -33.67
CA ALA A 68 -8.78 -17.78 -33.73
C ALA A 68 -7.97 -18.50 -34.81
N SER A 69 -7.27 -19.57 -34.43
CA SER A 69 -6.49 -20.38 -35.36
C SER A 69 -7.34 -21.47 -36.02
N THR A 70 -6.80 -22.11 -37.06
CA THR A 70 -7.44 -23.30 -37.67
C THR A 70 -7.75 -24.40 -36.66
N ALA A 71 -6.89 -24.61 -35.66
CA ALA A 71 -7.13 -25.59 -34.61
C ALA A 71 -8.30 -25.19 -33.70
N ASP A 72 -8.50 -23.89 -33.46
CA ASP A 72 -9.62 -23.39 -32.65
C ASP A 72 -10.93 -23.53 -33.42
N PHE A 73 -10.94 -23.23 -34.71
CA PHE A 73 -12.10 -23.48 -35.58
C PHE A 73 -12.47 -24.95 -35.62
N GLN A 74 -11.51 -25.87 -35.73
CA GLN A 74 -11.77 -27.31 -35.70
C GLN A 74 -12.33 -27.79 -34.36
N LYS A 75 -11.89 -27.20 -33.24
CA LYS A 75 -12.45 -27.50 -31.92
C LYS A 75 -13.88 -26.98 -31.77
N ALA A 76 -14.16 -25.78 -32.27
CA ALA A 76 -15.45 -25.12 -32.12
C ALA A 76 -16.52 -25.66 -33.08
N PHE A 77 -16.16 -25.92 -34.34
CA PHE A 77 -17.10 -26.27 -35.42
C PHE A 77 -16.94 -27.72 -35.94
N GLY A 78 -16.02 -28.48 -35.36
CA GLY A 78 -15.72 -29.87 -35.75
C GLY A 78 -14.50 -30.00 -36.67
N SER A 79 -13.85 -31.16 -36.63
CA SER A 79 -12.57 -31.40 -37.33
C SER A 79 -12.64 -31.30 -38.85
N THR A 80 -13.82 -31.49 -39.44
CA THR A 80 -14.08 -31.40 -40.89
C THR A 80 -14.64 -30.04 -41.31
N THR A 81 -14.60 -29.03 -40.44
CA THR A 81 -15.10 -27.69 -40.78
C THR A 81 -14.28 -27.06 -41.90
N ASN A 82 -14.97 -26.34 -42.80
CA ASN A 82 -14.32 -25.51 -43.82
C ASN A 82 -14.06 -24.08 -43.31
N VAL A 83 -14.45 -23.76 -42.07
CA VAL A 83 -14.22 -22.45 -41.47
C VAL A 83 -12.73 -22.25 -41.22
N THR A 84 -12.17 -21.20 -41.83
CA THR A 84 -10.75 -20.84 -41.74
C THR A 84 -10.53 -19.43 -41.19
N THR A 85 -11.59 -18.62 -41.12
CA THR A 85 -11.54 -17.26 -40.59
C THR A 85 -12.81 -16.92 -39.81
N SER A 86 -12.77 -15.81 -39.07
CA SER A 86 -13.93 -15.26 -38.37
C SER A 86 -14.09 -13.78 -38.68
N THR A 87 -15.31 -13.28 -38.57
CA THR A 87 -15.56 -11.84 -38.56
C THR A 87 -16.37 -11.48 -37.34
N VAL A 88 -16.12 -10.31 -36.76
CA VAL A 88 -16.85 -9.81 -35.60
C VAL A 88 -17.37 -8.42 -35.90
N SER A 89 -18.67 -8.21 -35.65
CA SER A 89 -19.30 -6.91 -35.80
C SER A 89 -20.37 -6.68 -34.74
N GLU A 90 -20.65 -5.40 -34.48
CA GLU A 90 -21.87 -5.04 -33.78
C GLU A 90 -23.07 -5.35 -34.68
N LYS A 91 -24.16 -5.86 -34.09
CA LYS A 91 -25.43 -6.04 -34.80
C LYS A 91 -25.96 -4.75 -35.42
N ALA A 92 -25.77 -3.63 -34.72
CA ALA A 92 -26.04 -2.29 -35.24
C ALA A 92 -24.82 -1.42 -34.91
N ALA A 93 -24.13 -0.94 -35.95
CA ALA A 93 -22.88 -0.20 -35.81
C ALA A 93 -23.04 1.05 -34.93
N GLY A 94 -22.11 1.26 -33.98
CA GLY A 94 -22.07 2.44 -33.11
C GLY A 94 -23.04 2.38 -31.92
N THR A 95 -23.78 1.28 -31.75
CA THR A 95 -24.69 1.10 -30.61
C THR A 95 -23.91 1.04 -29.31
N LEU A 96 -22.75 0.37 -29.27
CA LEU A 96 -21.92 0.28 -28.07
C LEU A 96 -21.42 1.65 -27.60
N ALA A 97 -20.95 2.48 -28.53
CA ALA A 97 -20.52 3.84 -28.22
C ALA A 97 -21.66 4.68 -27.62
N THR A 98 -22.88 4.52 -28.18
CA THR A 98 -24.09 5.19 -27.68
C THR A 98 -24.45 4.70 -26.27
N THR A 99 -24.43 3.38 -26.02
CA THR A 99 -24.71 2.80 -24.71
C THR A 99 -23.68 3.25 -23.66
N LEU A 100 -22.42 3.37 -24.06
CA LEU A 100 -21.34 3.85 -23.18
C LEU A 100 -21.34 5.38 -23.01
N GLY A 101 -22.15 6.12 -23.77
CA GLY A 101 -22.21 7.59 -23.69
C GLY A 101 -20.95 8.28 -24.21
N ILE A 102 -20.30 7.71 -25.22
CA ILE A 102 -19.08 8.25 -25.85
C ILE A 102 -19.27 8.41 -27.37
N ALA A 103 -18.34 9.10 -28.04
CA ALA A 103 -18.41 9.30 -29.48
C ALA A 103 -18.35 7.98 -30.26
N ALA A 104 -19.07 7.88 -31.38
CA ALA A 104 -19.10 6.66 -32.20
C ALA A 104 -17.70 6.23 -32.69
N GLY A 105 -16.81 7.19 -32.97
CA GLY A 105 -15.42 6.92 -33.37
C GLY A 105 -14.49 6.50 -32.22
N SER A 106 -14.96 6.55 -30.97
CA SER A 106 -14.21 6.15 -29.79
C SER A 106 -14.32 4.66 -29.49
N VAL A 107 -15.10 3.90 -30.24
CA VAL A 107 -15.22 2.44 -30.12
C VAL A 107 -14.87 1.79 -31.45
N ALA A 108 -13.95 0.83 -31.42
CA ALA A 108 -13.62 -0.02 -32.56
C ALA A 108 -13.66 -1.48 -32.15
N VAL A 109 -14.51 -2.28 -32.80
CA VAL A 109 -14.54 -3.73 -32.63
C VAL A 109 -13.47 -4.36 -33.51
N GLY A 110 -12.71 -5.30 -32.96
CA GLY A 110 -11.71 -6.07 -33.70
C GLY A 110 -12.35 -6.85 -34.84
N ALA A 111 -11.63 -6.97 -35.96
CA ALA A 111 -12.18 -7.59 -37.17
C ALA A 111 -12.49 -9.09 -36.98
N ASN A 112 -11.68 -9.79 -36.19
CA ASN A 112 -11.71 -11.23 -36.01
C ASN A 112 -12.00 -11.58 -34.53
N ALA A 113 -12.52 -12.78 -34.30
CA ALA A 113 -12.66 -13.32 -32.96
C ALA A 113 -11.29 -13.78 -32.44
N VAL A 114 -11.02 -13.50 -31.17
CA VAL A 114 -9.80 -13.94 -30.49
C VAL A 114 -10.11 -15.13 -29.59
N VAL A 115 -9.14 -16.03 -29.44
CA VAL A 115 -9.28 -17.23 -28.60
C VAL A 115 -8.21 -17.23 -27.52
N ASP A 116 -8.63 -17.42 -26.27
CA ASP A 116 -7.72 -17.46 -25.14
C ASP A 116 -7.00 -18.82 -25.01
N LYS A 117 -6.03 -18.91 -24.10
CA LYS A 117 -5.31 -20.17 -23.82
C LYS A 117 -6.23 -21.31 -23.39
N ASN A 118 -7.39 -21.00 -22.82
CA ASN A 118 -8.39 -21.94 -22.33
C ASN A 118 -9.38 -22.37 -23.43
N GLY A 119 -9.30 -21.78 -24.63
CA GLY A 119 -10.19 -22.07 -25.76
C GLY A 119 -11.49 -21.27 -25.76
N ASN A 120 -11.61 -20.26 -24.90
CA ASN A 120 -12.78 -19.37 -24.86
C ASN A 120 -12.66 -18.29 -25.93
N TRP A 121 -13.79 -17.93 -26.54
CA TRP A 121 -13.88 -17.00 -27.66
C TRP A 121 -14.29 -15.60 -27.18
N PHE A 122 -13.67 -14.57 -27.75
CA PHE A 122 -13.98 -13.19 -27.42
C PHE A 122 -13.96 -12.27 -28.64
N ALA A 123 -14.76 -11.22 -28.58
CA ALA A 123 -14.65 -10.04 -29.43
C ALA A 123 -13.74 -9.02 -28.72
N GLN A 124 -12.67 -8.59 -29.36
CA GLN A 124 -11.88 -7.45 -28.87
C GLN A 124 -12.63 -6.16 -29.19
N VAL A 125 -12.69 -5.25 -28.23
CA VAL A 125 -13.27 -3.91 -28.37
C VAL A 125 -12.25 -2.90 -27.86
N ALA A 126 -11.72 -2.10 -28.77
CA ALA A 126 -10.86 -0.96 -28.48
C ALA A 126 -11.73 0.26 -28.15
N ILE A 127 -11.49 0.89 -27.01
CA ILE A 127 -12.19 2.07 -26.54
C ILE A 127 -11.16 3.18 -26.33
N THR A 128 -11.29 4.28 -27.07
CA THR A 128 -10.41 5.44 -27.00
C THR A 128 -11.23 6.68 -26.67
N PRO A 129 -11.33 7.08 -25.39
CA PRO A 129 -12.11 8.26 -25.01
C PRO A 129 -11.52 9.51 -25.67
N ALA A 130 -12.32 10.28 -26.40
CA ALA A 130 -11.86 11.45 -27.14
C ALA A 130 -11.68 12.69 -26.26
N SER A 131 -12.27 12.71 -25.07
CA SER A 131 -12.20 13.82 -24.13
C SER A 131 -12.13 13.39 -22.67
N GLN A 132 -11.75 14.32 -21.79
CA GLN A 132 -11.80 14.10 -20.34
C GLN A 132 -13.22 13.81 -19.85
N THR A 133 -14.25 14.42 -20.46
CA THR A 133 -15.65 14.15 -20.11
C THR A 133 -16.03 12.70 -20.40
N GLU A 134 -15.63 12.17 -21.57
CA GLU A 134 -15.87 10.77 -21.93
C GLU A 134 -15.09 9.82 -21.02
N ALA A 135 -13.82 10.13 -20.74
CA ALA A 135 -13.03 9.33 -19.79
C ALA A 135 -13.70 9.27 -18.40
N GLN A 136 -14.26 10.39 -17.93
CA GLN A 136 -15.01 10.40 -16.67
C GLN A 136 -16.34 9.64 -16.76
N ALA A 137 -17.06 9.73 -17.89
CA ALA A 137 -18.30 8.96 -18.11
C ALA A 137 -18.05 7.45 -18.06
N LEU A 138 -16.93 6.99 -18.65
CA LEU A 138 -16.52 5.58 -18.59
C LEU A 138 -16.08 5.16 -17.18
N LYS A 139 -15.35 6.01 -16.46
CA LYS A 139 -15.00 5.75 -15.05
C LYS A 139 -16.22 5.63 -14.16
N ASN A 140 -17.23 6.47 -14.37
CA ASN A 140 -18.49 6.41 -13.62
C ASN A 140 -19.26 5.10 -13.88
N GLN A 141 -19.00 4.46 -15.03
CA GLN A 141 -19.54 3.14 -15.36
C GLN A 141 -18.65 1.97 -14.91
N GLY A 142 -17.55 2.23 -14.19
CA GLY A 142 -16.65 1.21 -13.66
C GLY A 142 -15.41 0.93 -14.51
N MET A 143 -15.19 1.66 -15.60
CA MET A 143 -13.93 1.60 -16.36
C MET A 143 -12.89 2.53 -15.76
N ASN A 144 -12.43 2.23 -14.55
CA ASN A 144 -11.54 3.09 -13.77
C ASN A 144 -10.19 3.43 -14.45
N GLY A 145 -9.79 2.68 -15.48
CA GLY A 145 -8.59 2.90 -16.30
C GLY A 145 -8.76 3.89 -17.47
N ALA A 146 -9.97 4.42 -17.72
CA ALA A 146 -10.21 5.28 -18.88
C ALA A 146 -9.40 6.59 -18.80
N VAL A 147 -8.58 6.86 -19.82
CA VAL A 147 -7.81 8.10 -19.95
C VAL A 147 -8.05 8.68 -21.34
N SER A 148 -8.26 9.99 -21.41
CA SER A 148 -8.46 10.70 -22.69
C SER A 148 -7.30 10.44 -23.64
N GLY A 149 -7.60 10.05 -24.88
CA GLY A 149 -6.62 9.76 -25.92
C GLY A 149 -5.87 8.43 -25.76
N THR A 150 -6.15 7.64 -24.72
CA THR A 150 -5.53 6.33 -24.51
C THR A 150 -6.50 5.22 -24.86
N THR A 151 -6.08 4.31 -25.75
CA THR A 151 -6.89 3.16 -26.14
C THR A 151 -6.84 2.08 -25.06
N MET A 152 -8.00 1.65 -24.62
CA MET A 152 -8.21 0.48 -23.77
C MET A 152 -8.77 -0.67 -24.59
N TYR A 153 -8.21 -1.86 -24.49
CA TYR A 153 -8.77 -3.07 -25.06
C TYR A 153 -9.62 -3.79 -24.00
N THR A 154 -10.89 -3.96 -24.34
CA THR A 154 -11.86 -4.75 -23.59
C THR A 154 -12.31 -5.95 -24.42
N TYR A 155 -12.92 -6.92 -23.77
CA TYR A 155 -13.30 -8.18 -24.39
C TYR A 155 -14.73 -8.55 -23.99
N VAL A 156 -15.53 -8.95 -24.98
CA VAL A 156 -16.86 -9.50 -24.80
C VAL A 156 -16.80 -10.99 -25.15
N ALA A 157 -17.31 -11.86 -24.28
CA ALA A 157 -17.36 -13.28 -24.58
C ALA A 157 -18.25 -13.56 -25.80
N LEU A 158 -17.77 -14.41 -26.68
CA LEU A 158 -18.50 -14.92 -27.83
C LEU A 158 -18.79 -16.40 -27.61
N ASP A 159 -19.95 -16.83 -28.07
CA ASP A 159 -20.28 -18.26 -28.16
C ASP A 159 -20.09 -18.71 -29.61
N PRO A 160 -19.14 -19.62 -29.90
CA PRO A 160 -18.94 -20.15 -31.26
C PRO A 160 -20.23 -20.73 -31.87
N ALA A 161 -21.16 -21.26 -31.06
CA ALA A 161 -22.43 -21.78 -31.56
C ALA A 161 -23.35 -20.71 -32.16
N THR A 162 -23.12 -19.43 -31.84
CA THR A 162 -23.91 -18.30 -32.38
C THR A 162 -23.37 -17.77 -33.71
N ALA A 163 -22.23 -18.28 -34.18
CA ALA A 163 -21.64 -17.83 -35.43
C ALA A 163 -22.47 -18.26 -36.64
N ASP A 164 -22.69 -17.33 -37.58
CA ASP A 164 -23.19 -17.67 -38.91
C ASP A 164 -22.04 -18.19 -39.77
N THR A 165 -22.12 -19.48 -40.11
CA THR A 165 -21.15 -20.18 -40.98
C THR A 165 -21.72 -20.45 -42.38
N THR A 166 -22.93 -19.95 -42.67
CA THR A 166 -23.70 -20.28 -43.87
C THR A 166 -23.70 -19.19 -44.93
N THR A 167 -23.65 -17.91 -44.53
CA THR A 167 -23.74 -16.78 -45.48
C THR A 167 -22.46 -16.61 -46.31
N THR A 168 -21.29 -16.74 -45.68
CA THR A 168 -19.99 -16.62 -46.36
C THR A 168 -19.20 -17.90 -46.16
N ALA A 169 -18.91 -18.61 -47.24
CA ALA A 169 -18.16 -19.86 -47.18
C ALA A 169 -16.78 -19.65 -46.52
N GLY A 170 -16.46 -20.50 -45.54
CA GLY A 170 -15.18 -20.49 -44.84
C GLY A 170 -15.05 -19.45 -43.71
N THR A 171 -16.12 -18.69 -43.43
CA THR A 171 -16.12 -17.63 -42.41
C THR A 171 -17.12 -17.94 -41.31
N ALA A 172 -16.70 -17.84 -40.05
CA ALA A 172 -17.60 -17.76 -38.88
C ALA A 172 -17.89 -16.29 -38.56
N ALA A 173 -19.07 -15.80 -38.94
CA ALA A 173 -19.49 -14.43 -38.70
C ALA A 173 -20.21 -14.29 -37.36
N PHE A 174 -19.66 -13.48 -36.46
CA PHE A 174 -20.22 -13.14 -35.17
C PHE A 174 -20.85 -11.74 -35.22
N SER A 175 -22.15 -11.67 -34.95
CA SER A 175 -22.86 -10.40 -34.80
C SER A 175 -23.50 -10.36 -33.42
N PHE A 176 -22.92 -9.56 -32.51
CA PHE A 176 -23.40 -9.48 -31.13
C PHE A 176 -24.21 -8.21 -30.88
N ASP A 177 -25.23 -8.34 -30.04
CA ASP A 177 -26.15 -7.26 -29.71
C ASP A 177 -25.58 -6.38 -28.59
N THR A 178 -25.08 -5.20 -28.96
CA THR A 178 -24.46 -4.24 -28.04
C THR A 178 -25.47 -3.34 -27.32
N SER A 179 -26.78 -3.47 -27.60
CA SER A 179 -27.82 -2.66 -26.93
C SER A 179 -27.97 -2.97 -25.43
N LYS A 180 -27.52 -4.15 -25.00
CA LYS A 180 -27.55 -4.61 -23.60
C LYS A 180 -26.17 -4.76 -22.99
N VAL A 181 -25.11 -4.48 -23.75
CA VAL A 181 -23.73 -4.57 -23.28
C VAL A 181 -23.44 -3.33 -22.45
N THR A 182 -23.15 -3.52 -21.17
CA THR A 182 -22.72 -2.46 -20.26
C THR A 182 -21.21 -2.52 -20.04
N ALA A 183 -20.65 -1.51 -19.39
CA ALA A 183 -19.25 -1.52 -18.97
C ALA A 183 -18.87 -2.75 -18.12
N ALA A 184 -19.80 -3.35 -17.38
CA ALA A 184 -19.56 -4.57 -16.62
C ALA A 184 -19.40 -5.83 -17.49
N ASN A 185 -19.98 -5.83 -18.70
CA ASN A 185 -19.82 -6.92 -19.68
C ASN A 185 -18.50 -6.80 -20.45
N LEU A 186 -17.89 -5.61 -20.45
CA LEU A 186 -16.63 -5.32 -21.11
C LEU A 186 -15.49 -5.67 -20.16
N THR A 187 -15.01 -6.90 -20.29
CA THR A 187 -13.96 -7.43 -19.42
C THR A 187 -12.59 -6.92 -19.88
N ALA A 188 -11.72 -6.52 -18.96
CA ALA A 188 -10.31 -6.41 -19.30
C ALA A 188 -9.72 -7.83 -19.49
N GLY A 189 -8.54 -7.96 -20.08
CA GLY A 189 -7.86 -9.25 -20.09
C GLY A 189 -7.56 -9.73 -18.67
N ALA A 190 -7.64 -11.04 -18.44
CA ALA A 190 -7.25 -11.64 -17.18
C ALA A 190 -5.72 -11.54 -17.02
N SER A 191 -5.26 -11.30 -15.79
CA SER A 191 -3.85 -11.33 -15.46
C SER A 191 -3.28 -12.71 -15.82
N SER A 192 -2.08 -12.76 -16.41
CA SER A 192 -1.47 -14.01 -16.88
C SER A 192 -1.19 -15.02 -15.75
N SER A 193 -1.01 -14.54 -14.51
CA SER A 193 -0.83 -15.38 -13.33
C SER A 193 -1.35 -14.66 -12.08
N PRO A 194 -2.68 -14.60 -11.87
CA PRO A 194 -3.28 -13.78 -10.83
C PRO A 194 -2.83 -14.22 -9.44
N LEU A 195 -2.70 -15.54 -9.21
CA LEU A 195 -2.19 -16.07 -7.95
C LEU A 195 -0.75 -15.67 -7.68
N ALA A 196 0.12 -15.65 -8.69
CA ALA A 196 1.51 -15.23 -8.53
C ALA A 196 1.62 -13.72 -8.23
N THR A 197 0.78 -12.88 -8.84
CA THR A 197 0.72 -11.45 -8.54
C THR A 197 0.25 -11.21 -7.11
N VAL A 198 -0.79 -11.91 -6.66
CA VAL A 198 -1.29 -11.81 -5.27
C VAL A 198 -0.23 -12.30 -4.28
N ASP A 199 0.45 -13.42 -4.58
CA ASP A 199 1.50 -13.94 -3.69
C ASP A 199 2.67 -12.95 -3.56
N SER A 200 3.11 -12.33 -4.65
CA SER A 200 4.14 -11.28 -4.62
C SER A 200 3.70 -10.05 -3.79
N ALA A 201 2.44 -9.62 -3.94
CA ALA A 201 1.88 -8.54 -3.13
C ALA A 201 1.84 -8.91 -1.63
N LEU A 202 1.44 -10.14 -1.30
CA LEU A 202 1.42 -10.65 0.07
C LEU A 202 2.84 -10.77 0.65
N GLN A 203 3.83 -11.21 -0.13
CA GLN A 203 5.22 -11.27 0.28
C GLN A 203 5.75 -9.86 0.65
N THR A 204 5.39 -8.85 -0.14
CA THR A 204 5.75 -7.45 0.14
C THR A 204 5.14 -6.97 1.46
N VAL A 205 3.85 -7.24 1.69
CA VAL A 205 3.17 -6.89 2.95
C VAL A 205 3.77 -7.64 4.14
N ASN A 206 4.06 -8.93 3.99
CA ASN A 206 4.67 -9.75 5.03
C ASN A 206 6.08 -9.28 5.40
N SER A 207 6.89 -8.87 4.42
CA SER A 207 8.21 -8.29 4.66
C SER A 207 8.12 -7.01 5.48
N LEU A 208 7.20 -6.11 5.11
CA LEU A 208 6.96 -4.88 5.88
C LEU A 208 6.50 -5.20 7.31
N ARG A 209 5.54 -6.11 7.50
CA ARG A 209 5.07 -6.53 8.82
C ARG A 209 6.18 -7.14 9.67
N SER A 210 7.06 -7.94 9.06
CA SER A 210 8.24 -8.50 9.70
C SER A 210 9.19 -7.41 10.22
N SER A 211 9.52 -6.43 9.37
CA SER A 211 10.36 -5.30 9.77
C SER A 211 9.74 -4.45 10.90
N LEU A 212 8.42 -4.22 10.86
CA LEU A 212 7.71 -3.51 11.94
C LEU A 212 7.74 -4.31 13.25
N GLY A 213 7.62 -5.64 13.20
CA GLY A 213 7.78 -6.51 14.36
C GLY A 213 9.20 -6.47 14.94
N ALA A 214 10.22 -6.47 14.09
CA ALA A 214 11.61 -6.31 14.53
C ALA A 214 11.84 -4.94 15.21
N ILE A 215 11.23 -3.88 14.68
CA ILE A 215 11.27 -2.54 15.29
C ILE A 215 10.56 -2.54 16.65
N GLN A 216 9.42 -3.20 16.80
CA GLN A 216 8.73 -3.36 18.09
C GLN A 216 9.63 -4.03 19.12
N ASN A 217 10.27 -5.15 18.77
CA ASN A 217 11.22 -5.83 19.66
C ASN A 217 12.40 -4.93 20.08
N ARG A 218 12.92 -4.11 19.16
CA ARG A 218 13.99 -3.15 19.46
C ARG A 218 13.52 -2.02 20.37
N LEU A 219 12.30 -1.52 20.17
CA LEU A 219 11.70 -0.51 21.03
C LEU A 219 11.50 -1.08 22.44
N ASP A 220 10.95 -2.27 22.59
CA ASP A 220 10.76 -2.92 23.90
C ASP A 220 12.08 -3.14 24.64
N SER A 221 13.11 -3.63 23.94
CA SER A 221 14.44 -3.81 24.52
C SER A 221 15.05 -2.48 24.97
N THR A 222 14.83 -1.42 24.19
CA THR A 222 15.36 -0.10 24.51
C THR A 222 14.58 0.54 25.66
N ILE A 223 13.27 0.36 25.74
CA ILE A 223 12.43 0.78 26.86
C ILE A 223 12.91 0.11 28.15
N SER A 224 13.18 -1.21 28.13
CA SER A 224 13.70 -1.94 29.29
C SER A 224 15.10 -1.44 29.73
N ASN A 225 15.99 -1.17 28.78
CA ASN A 225 17.33 -0.63 29.07
C ASN A 225 17.24 0.80 29.64
N LEU A 226 16.45 1.68 29.02
CA LEU A 226 16.19 3.03 29.52
C LEU A 226 15.58 3.00 30.92
N GLY A 227 14.64 2.08 31.20
CA GLY A 227 14.09 1.88 32.53
C GLY A 227 15.17 1.58 33.57
N THR A 228 16.07 0.63 33.28
CA THR A 228 17.21 0.29 34.15
C THR A 228 18.14 1.49 34.34
N THR A 229 18.43 2.23 33.27
CA THR A 229 19.28 3.42 33.30
C THR A 229 18.67 4.52 34.15
N ILE A 230 17.36 4.76 34.04
CA ILE A 230 16.62 5.72 34.85
C ILE A 230 16.69 5.34 36.33
N THR A 231 16.49 4.07 36.69
CA THR A 231 16.62 3.60 38.08
C THR A 231 18.04 3.83 38.63
N ASN A 232 19.07 3.48 37.86
CA ASN A 232 20.47 3.67 38.26
C ASN A 232 20.86 5.14 38.39
N LEU A 233 20.40 5.97 37.45
CA LEU A 233 20.66 7.41 37.48
C LEU A 233 19.91 8.07 38.63
N SER A 234 18.67 7.70 38.90
CA SER A 234 17.89 8.17 40.05
C SER A 234 18.57 7.80 41.37
N SER A 235 19.08 6.57 41.49
CA SER A 235 19.84 6.11 42.68
C SER A 235 21.15 6.88 42.85
N SER A 236 21.88 7.11 41.76
CA SER A 236 23.12 7.90 41.78
C SER A 236 22.84 9.36 42.12
N ARG A 237 21.75 9.94 41.60
CA ARG A 237 21.35 11.32 41.90
C ARG A 237 20.90 11.46 43.35
N SER A 238 20.17 10.48 43.89
CA SER A 238 19.82 10.40 45.31
C SER A 238 21.08 10.35 46.18
N ARG A 239 22.08 9.50 45.86
CA ARG A 239 23.37 9.48 46.58
C ARG A 239 24.15 10.81 46.57
N ILE A 240 23.98 11.63 45.53
CA ILE A 240 24.70 12.92 45.38
C ILE A 240 23.92 14.07 46.00
N GLN A 241 22.61 14.13 45.76
CA GLN A 241 21.75 15.25 46.14
C GLN A 241 21.06 15.03 47.48
N ASP A 242 20.66 13.80 47.79
CA ASP A 242 20.05 13.50 49.07
C ASP A 242 21.18 13.33 50.09
N ALA A 243 21.23 14.28 51.02
CA ALA A 243 22.10 14.15 52.18
C ALA A 243 21.59 12.97 53.03
N ASP A 244 22.51 12.15 53.53
CA ASP A 244 22.16 11.14 54.51
C ASP A 244 21.62 11.85 55.76
N TYR A 245 20.29 11.81 55.91
CA TYR A 245 19.55 12.51 56.93
C TYR A 245 20.11 12.22 58.33
N ALA A 246 20.59 10.99 58.57
CA ALA A 246 21.19 10.61 59.83
C ALA A 246 22.48 11.39 60.14
N THR A 247 23.32 11.61 59.13
CA THR A 247 24.59 12.33 59.29
C THR A 247 24.38 13.83 59.40
N GLU A 248 23.49 14.40 58.59
CA GLU A 248 23.21 15.85 58.62
C GLU A 248 22.53 16.26 59.93
N VAL A 249 21.55 15.49 60.43
CA VAL A 249 20.91 15.76 61.73
C VAL A 249 21.90 15.63 62.89
N SER A 250 22.83 14.67 62.82
CA SER A 250 23.90 14.53 63.82
C SER A 250 24.84 15.73 63.83
N ASN A 251 25.21 16.23 62.65
CA ASN A 251 26.03 17.44 62.51
C ASN A 251 25.29 18.70 62.96
N MET A 252 24.01 18.85 62.60
CA MET A 252 23.15 19.95 63.06
C MET A 252 23.01 19.94 64.58
N THR A 253 22.75 18.77 65.18
CA THR A 253 22.62 18.61 66.63
C THR A 253 23.95 18.92 67.31
N ARG A 254 25.07 18.43 66.78
CA ARG A 254 26.42 18.77 67.28
C ARG A 254 26.68 20.27 67.19
N ALA A 255 26.32 20.92 66.09
CA ALA A 255 26.49 22.36 65.90
C ALA A 255 25.63 23.16 66.89
N ASN A 256 24.38 22.76 67.13
CA ASN A 256 23.51 23.37 68.13
C ASN A 256 24.07 23.22 69.55
N ILE A 257 24.58 22.04 69.90
CA ILE A 257 25.25 21.80 71.19
C ILE A 257 26.52 22.65 71.32
N LEU A 258 27.32 22.76 70.26
CA LEU A 258 28.52 23.62 70.23
C LEU A 258 28.18 25.10 70.38
N GLN A 259 27.10 25.59 69.76
CA GLN A 259 26.63 26.96 69.93
C GLN A 259 26.13 27.23 71.36
N GLN A 260 25.40 26.29 71.96
CA GLN A 260 24.96 26.37 73.35
C GLN A 260 26.14 26.30 74.33
N ALA A 261 27.09 25.41 74.09
CA ALA A 261 28.31 25.31 74.91
C ALA A 261 29.21 26.54 74.72
N GLY A 262 29.37 27.04 73.50
CA GLY A 262 30.16 28.24 73.21
C GLY A 262 29.61 29.50 73.87
N THR A 263 28.29 29.67 73.90
CA THR A 263 27.64 30.77 74.64
C THR A 263 27.80 30.61 76.15
N SER A 264 27.69 29.39 76.69
CA SER A 264 27.93 29.10 78.11
C SER A 264 29.40 29.33 78.52
N VAL A 265 30.36 28.93 77.69
CA VAL A 265 31.79 29.14 77.93
C VAL A 265 32.17 30.61 77.79
N LEU A 266 31.62 31.33 76.81
CA LEU A 266 31.76 32.79 76.70
C LEU A 266 31.18 33.50 77.93
N ALA A 267 30.01 33.09 78.40
CA ALA A 267 29.43 33.63 79.63
C ALA A 267 30.34 33.39 80.84
N GLN A 268 30.91 32.18 80.97
CA GLN A 268 31.81 31.82 82.06
C GLN A 268 33.17 32.52 81.98
N ALA A 269 33.73 32.69 80.79
CA ALA A 269 34.98 33.42 80.55
C ALA A 269 34.83 34.94 80.81
N ASN A 270 33.68 35.52 80.47
CA ASN A 270 33.35 36.90 80.82
C ASN A 270 33.18 37.07 82.34
N GLN A 271 32.70 36.05 83.05
CA GLN A 271 32.52 36.09 84.49
C GLN A 271 33.85 35.93 85.26
N THR A 272 34.76 35.09 84.77
CA THR A 272 36.10 34.93 85.37
C THR A 272 36.99 36.15 85.15
N THR A 273 36.93 36.79 83.98
CA THR A 273 37.67 38.05 83.72
C THR A 273 37.20 39.19 84.61
N GLN A 274 35.89 39.31 84.87
CA GLN A 274 35.35 40.26 85.86
C GLN A 274 35.79 39.91 87.30
N GLY A 275 35.91 38.63 87.63
CA GLY A 275 36.44 38.17 88.92
C GLY A 275 37.91 38.57 89.15
N VAL A 276 38.75 38.54 88.10
CA VAL A 276 40.15 38.97 88.19
C VAL A 276 40.27 40.49 88.33
N LEU A 277 39.42 41.26 87.66
CA LEU A 277 39.37 42.72 87.84
C LEU A 277 38.88 43.13 89.24
N SER A 278 38.03 42.32 89.88
CA SER A 278 37.65 42.48 91.29
C SER A 278 38.81 42.26 92.27
N LEU A 279 39.84 41.49 91.88
CA LEU A 279 41.02 41.21 92.70
C LEU A 279 42.14 42.27 92.55
N LEU A 280 41.99 43.19 91.60
CA LEU A 280 42.95 44.26 91.30
C LEU A 280 42.45 45.66 91.72
N ARG A 281 41.36 45.73 92.50
CA ARG A 281 40.80 46.98 93.03
C ARG A 281 40.96 47.08 94.54
#